data_AF-A0A0D0CZY9-F1
#
_entry.id   AF-A0A0D0CZY9-F1
#
_cell.length_a   1.000
_cell.length_b   1.000
_cell.length_c   1.000
_cell.angle_alpha   90.00
_cell.angle_beta   90.00
_cell.angle_gamma   90.00
#
_symmetry.space_group_name_H-M   'P 1'
#
loop_
_entity.id
_entity.type
_entity.pdbx_description
1 polymer ?
#
loop_
_entity_poly.entity_id
_entity_poly.type
_entity_poly.pdbx_seq_one_letter_code
_entity_poly.pdbx_strand_id
1 'polypeptide(L)'
;PTVEKAIMDRLTALWKGSVPLTLITIRGIIVAMLMDMTPEVFDVKASDGLAFCCSDSFMRLWLHQKMGWSERKATHAARKVPDNWEEVCKKAIL
;
A
#
# COMPACT_ATOMS: atom_id res chain seq x y z
N PRO A 1 19.43 7.28 0.04
CA PRO A 1 18.59 6.29 0.75
C PRO A 1 18.29 5.14 -0.22
N THR A 2 18.29 3.88 0.24
CA THR A 2 17.90 2.74 -0.62
C THR A 2 16.46 2.91 -1.11
N VAL A 3 16.16 2.55 -2.37
CA VAL A 3 14.81 2.65 -2.95
C VAL A 3 13.75 1.99 -2.06
N GLU A 4 14.09 0.86 -1.46
CA GLU A 4 13.24 0.18 -0.48
C GLU A 4 12.83 1.09 0.70
N LYS A 5 13.78 1.82 1.29
CA LYS A 5 13.48 2.75 2.38
C LYS A 5 12.59 3.91 1.89
N ALA A 6 12.87 4.45 0.71
CA ALA A 6 12.05 5.52 0.13
C ALA A 6 10.59 5.08 -0.08
N ILE A 7 10.37 3.86 -0.56
CA ILE A 7 9.04 3.26 -0.70
C ILE A 7 8.36 3.15 0.67
N MET A 8 9.05 2.57 1.67
CA MET A 8 8.50 2.39 3.02
C MET A 8 8.12 3.72 3.67
N ASP A 9 8.97 4.75 3.53
CA ASP A 9 8.73 6.08 4.07
C ASP A 9 7.50 6.73 3.40
N ARG A 10 7.37 6.60 2.07
CA ARG A 10 6.23 7.13 1.30
C ARG A 10 4.91 6.47 1.70
N LEU A 11 4.89 5.14 1.80
CA LEU A 11 3.69 4.39 2.23
C LEU A 11 3.31 4.73 3.67
N THR A 12 4.30 4.86 4.57
CA THR A 12 4.07 5.24 5.97
C THR A 12 3.48 6.65 6.07
N ALA A 13 3.95 7.59 5.26
CA ALA A 13 3.42 8.96 5.23
C ALA A 13 1.95 8.98 4.79
N LEU A 14 1.60 8.22 3.74
CA LEU A 14 0.21 8.11 3.27
C LEU A 14 -0.70 7.46 4.33
N TRP A 15 -0.23 6.39 4.97
CA TRP A 15 -0.98 5.73 6.04
C TRP A 15 -1.22 6.66 7.24
N LYS A 16 -0.20 7.40 7.69
CA LYS A 16 -0.35 8.41 8.75
C LYS A 16 -1.29 9.54 8.36
N GLY A 17 -1.36 9.87 7.06
CA GLY A 17 -2.33 10.80 6.49
C GLY A 17 -3.74 10.24 6.33
N SER A 18 -4.02 9.02 6.83
CA SER A 18 -5.32 8.35 6.69
C SER A 18 -5.78 8.16 5.24
N VAL A 19 -4.83 8.12 4.29
CA VAL A 19 -5.11 7.78 2.90
C VAL A 19 -5.38 6.28 2.82
N PRO A 20 -6.50 5.84 2.21
CA PRO A 20 -6.77 4.43 2.03
C PRO A 20 -5.74 3.80 1.09
N LEU A 21 -5.00 2.82 1.61
CA LEU A 21 -3.99 2.08 0.86
C LEU A 21 -4.53 0.70 0.47
N THR A 22 -4.90 0.55 -0.80
CA THR A 22 -5.26 -0.74 -1.40
C THR A 22 -4.02 -1.40 -2.00
N LEU A 23 -4.06 -2.72 -2.21
CA LEU A 23 -2.95 -3.44 -2.84
C LEU A 23 -2.61 -2.91 -4.24
N ILE A 24 -3.63 -2.47 -5.00
CA ILE A 24 -3.49 -1.87 -6.33
C ILE A 24 -2.76 -0.52 -6.24
N THR A 25 -3.19 0.36 -5.33
CA THR A 25 -2.54 1.68 -5.15
C THR A 25 -1.11 1.54 -4.65
N ILE A 26 -0.86 0.61 -3.72
CA ILE A 26 0.50 0.35 -3.23
C ILE A 26 1.37 -0.18 -4.37
N ARG A 27 0.89 -1.15 -5.17
CA ARG A 27 1.62 -1.64 -6.35
C ARG A 27 1.98 -0.51 -7.29
N GLY A 28 1.03 0.36 -7.62
CA GLY A 28 1.28 1.50 -8.51
C GLY A 28 2.38 2.42 -7.99
N ILE A 29 2.37 2.72 -6.68
CA ILE A 29 3.41 3.53 -6.03
C ILE A 29 4.77 2.83 -6.11
N ILE A 30 4.84 1.54 -5.78
CA ILE A 30 6.10 0.79 -5.83
C ILE A 30 6.67 0.77 -7.25
N VAL A 31 5.84 0.42 -8.24
CA VAL A 31 6.28 0.36 -9.64
C VAL A 31 6.76 1.73 -10.12
N ALA A 32 6.03 2.81 -9.83
CA ALA A 32 6.43 4.16 -10.19
C ALA A 32 7.78 4.56 -9.56
N MET A 33 7.98 4.26 -8.28
CA MET A 33 9.25 4.56 -7.60
C MET A 33 10.40 3.70 -8.10
N LEU A 34 10.16 2.43 -8.43
CA LEU A 34 11.18 1.58 -9.04
C LEU A 34 11.55 2.08 -10.44
N MET A 35 10.58 2.47 -11.25
CA MET A 35 10.85 3.04 -12.59
C MET A 35 11.64 4.35 -12.53
N ASP A 36 11.38 5.18 -11.53
CA ASP A 36 12.05 6.47 -11.34
C ASP A 36 13.48 6.32 -10.77
N MET A 37 13.65 5.44 -9.78
CA MET A 37 14.90 5.37 -9.02
C MET A 37 15.84 4.25 -9.45
N THR A 38 15.31 3.12 -9.92
CA THR A 38 16.06 1.90 -10.25
C THR A 38 15.36 1.11 -11.38
N PRO A 39 15.24 1.68 -12.59
CA PRO A 39 14.55 1.04 -13.70
C PRO A 39 15.17 -0.28 -14.12
N GLU A 40 16.47 -0.48 -13.88
CA GLU A 40 17.24 -1.68 -14.22
C GLU A 40 16.66 -2.96 -13.59
N VAL A 41 15.90 -2.84 -12.50
CA VAL A 41 15.21 -3.97 -11.86
C VAL A 41 14.25 -4.67 -12.83
N PHE A 42 13.66 -3.93 -13.77
CA PHE A 42 12.75 -4.49 -14.77
C PHE A 42 13.47 -5.13 -15.97
N ASP A 43 14.75 -4.83 -16.17
CA ASP A 43 15.57 -5.40 -17.24
C ASP A 43 16.22 -6.73 -16.84
N VAL A 44 16.39 -6.96 -15.54
CA VAL A 44 16.95 -8.21 -15.02
C VAL A 44 15.94 -9.33 -15.19
N LYS A 45 16.35 -10.39 -15.89
CA LYS A 45 15.61 -11.64 -16.00
C LYS A 45 16.10 -12.64 -14.96
N ALA A 46 15.16 -13.32 -14.30
CA ALA A 46 15.46 -14.46 -13.47
C ALA A 46 15.94 -15.65 -14.31
N SER A 47 16.39 -16.73 -13.66
CA SER A 47 16.87 -17.95 -14.33
C SER A 47 15.81 -18.64 -15.19
N ASP A 48 14.54 -18.38 -14.93
CA ASP A 48 13.38 -18.82 -15.71
C ASP A 48 13.06 -17.89 -16.91
N GLY A 49 13.82 -16.82 -17.08
CA GLY A 49 13.65 -15.82 -18.14
C GLY A 49 12.58 -14.76 -17.86
N LEU A 50 11.89 -14.82 -16.72
CA LEU A 50 10.87 -13.84 -16.35
C LEU A 50 11.51 -12.56 -15.81
N ALA A 51 10.94 -11.42 -16.20
CA ALA A 51 11.29 -10.13 -15.62
C ALA A 51 10.61 -9.93 -14.27
N PHE A 52 11.16 -9.03 -13.46
CA PHE A 52 10.55 -8.67 -12.19
C PHE A 52 9.10 -8.17 -12.37
N CYS A 53 8.19 -8.70 -11.57
CA CYS A 53 6.78 -8.31 -11.56
C CYS A 53 6.29 -8.17 -10.11
N CYS A 54 5.63 -7.04 -9.82
CA CYS A 54 4.98 -6.80 -8.52
C CYS A 54 3.65 -7.56 -8.40
N SER A 55 3.67 -8.90 -8.42
CA SER A 55 2.48 -9.74 -8.29
C SER A 55 1.77 -9.55 -6.93
N ASP A 56 0.49 -9.89 -6.83
CA ASP A 56 -0.26 -9.76 -5.56
C ASP A 56 0.39 -10.57 -4.43
N SER A 57 0.87 -11.78 -4.72
CA SER A 57 1.53 -12.64 -3.74
C SER A 57 2.85 -12.04 -3.27
N PHE A 58 3.68 -11.54 -4.19
CA PHE A 58 4.91 -10.83 -3.86
C PHE A 58 4.62 -9.60 -2.99
N MET A 59 3.66 -8.76 -3.39
CA MET A 59 3.31 -7.55 -2.68
C MET A 59 2.83 -7.83 -1.25
N ARG A 60 1.96 -8.83 -1.07
CA ARG A 60 1.48 -9.23 0.26
C ARG A 60 2.63 -9.74 1.14
N LEU A 61 3.52 -10.57 0.58
CA LEU A 61 4.67 -11.09 1.31
C LEU A 61 5.63 -9.96 1.69
N TRP A 62 5.95 -9.07 0.75
CA TRP A 62 6.86 -7.96 0.96
C TRP A 62 6.31 -6.97 1.99
N LEU A 63 5.04 -6.58 1.90
CA LEU A 63 4.39 -5.69 2.88
C LEU A 63 4.38 -6.31 4.28
N HIS A 64 4.15 -7.62 4.37
CA HIS A 64 4.20 -8.32 5.64
C HIS A 64 5.61 -8.36 6.22
N GLN A 65 6.62 -8.72 5.41
CA GLN A 65 8.00 -8.85 5.86
C GLN A 65 8.67 -7.52 6.19
N LYS A 66 8.40 -6.47 5.40
CA LYS A 66 9.09 -5.17 5.52
C LYS A 66 8.36 -4.19 6.42
N MET A 67 7.03 -4.24 6.46
CA MET A 67 6.22 -3.27 7.20
C MET A 67 5.34 -3.92 8.28
N GLY A 68 5.26 -5.25 8.35
CA GLY A 68 4.32 -5.94 9.24
C GLY A 68 2.85 -5.75 8.82
N TRP A 69 2.61 -5.28 7.58
CA TRP A 69 1.28 -4.94 7.11
C TRP A 69 0.59 -6.15 6.47
N SER A 70 -0.70 -6.28 6.72
CA SER A 70 -1.57 -7.27 6.09
C SER A 70 -2.83 -6.60 5.58
N GLU A 71 -3.39 -7.17 4.51
CA GLU A 71 -4.67 -6.69 3.97
C GLU A 71 -5.76 -6.90 5.01
N ARG A 72 -6.37 -5.80 5.48
CA ARG A 72 -7.48 -5.86 6.42
C ARG A 72 -8.78 -5.84 5.63
N LYS A 73 -9.57 -6.91 5.74
CA LYS A 73 -10.98 -6.84 5.37
C LYS A 73 -11.71 -5.95 6.36
N ALA A 74 -12.58 -5.08 5.85
CA ALA A 74 -13.48 -4.32 6.71
C ALA A 74 -14.23 -5.30 7.62
N THR A 75 -14.15 -5.09 8.93
CA THR A 75 -14.88 -5.92 9.89
C THR A 75 -16.35 -5.53 9.88
N HIS A 76 -17.24 -6.48 10.20
CA HIS A 76 -18.67 -6.22 10.29
C HIS A 76 -19.01 -5.12 11.34
N ALA A 77 -18.08 -4.83 12.26
CA ALA A 77 -18.18 -3.74 13.23
C ALA A 77 -18.09 -2.36 12.57
N ALA A 78 -17.27 -2.18 11.52
CA ALA A 78 -17.21 -0.93 10.77
C ALA A 78 -18.50 -0.65 9.97
N ARG A 79 -19.37 -1.66 9.80
CA ARG A 79 -20.68 -1.53 9.14
C ARG A 79 -21.78 -1.04 10.09
N LYS A 80 -21.55 -1.03 11.41
CA LYS A 80 -22.55 -0.54 12.36
C LYS A 80 -22.59 0.98 12.29
N VAL A 81 -23.76 1.51 11.97
CA VAL A 81 -24.05 2.93 12.13
C VAL A 81 -24.05 3.21 13.64
N PRO A 82 -23.21 4.12 14.16
CA PRO A 82 -23.26 4.52 15.56
C PRO A 82 -24.64 5.11 15.88
N ASP A 83 -25.15 4.91 17.09
CA ASP A 83 -26.46 5.47 17.48
C ASP A 83 -26.51 7.00 17.36
N ASN A 84 -25.36 7.67 17.43
CA ASN A 84 -25.19 9.12 17.29
C ASN A 84 -24.71 9.58 15.91
N TRP A 85 -24.87 8.77 14.86
CA TRP A 85 -24.34 9.07 13.51
C TRP A 85 -24.79 10.43 12.97
N GLU A 86 -26.03 10.87 13.26
CA GLU A 86 -26.52 12.18 12.83
C GLU A 86 -25.69 13.33 13.40
N GLU A 87 -25.29 13.25 14.68
CA GLU A 87 -24.48 14.28 15.31
C GLU A 87 -23.05 14.30 14.74
N VAL A 88 -22.50 13.12 14.46
CA VAL A 88 -21.17 12.99 13.83
C VAL A 88 -21.17 13.60 12.43
N CYS A 89 -22.21 13.31 11.62
CA CYS A 89 -22.36 13.91 10.30
C CYS A 89 -22.56 15.42 10.36
N LYS A 90 -23.37 15.93 11.30
CA LYS A 90 -23.57 17.38 11.50
C LYS A 90 -22.26 18.09 11.89
N LYS A 91 -21.42 17.47 12.73
CA LYS A 91 -20.12 18.03 13.13
C LYS A 91 -19.08 18.05 12.01
N ALA A 92 -19.14 17.12 11.06
CA ALA A 92 -18.16 17.05 9.96
C ALA A 92 -18.44 18.04 8.81
N ILE A 93 -19.63 18.64 8.77
CA ILE A 93 -20.04 19.64 7.77
C ILE A 93 -19.62 21.07 8.18
N LEU A 94 -19.37 21.31 9.47
CA LEU A 94 -18.88 22.58 10.02
C LEU A 94 -17.35 22.65 10.01
#